data_AF-A0A9P7Z721-F1
#
_entry.id   AF-A0A9P7Z721-F1
#
_cell.length_a   1.000
_cell.length_b   1.000
_cell.length_c   1.000
_cell.angle_alpha   90.00
_cell.angle_beta   90.00
_cell.angle_gamma   90.00
#
_symmetry.space_group_name_H-M   'P 1'
#
loop_
_entity.id
_entity.type
_entity.pdbx_description
1 polymer ?
#
loop_
_entity_poly.entity_id
_entity_poly.type
_entity_poly.pdbx_seq_one_letter_code
_entity_poly.pdbx_strand_id
1 'polypeptide(L)'
;MAFRWLVNAILLGLPMGTTVGVLRGIDIHRASIGQSPLFDGSDSDLIGGGSGSGSSTAADDDITPGDNNITTSQYCQKSLEINPATKGTHYIFNPNQWGWTEGTEGSLCMNISTFNNHTYATNTTAPDFSVTWQYPAGDDTAPVHAYPNIKLSSDNLPVKLSKMKSLTMDIEWSYGIGTTPVAATNITSLTTNLVNANVAVDMFLDSSKSASQNSTKASFEFMVWFAMIGDSAEPIGLQQGSLQTQVLNNVTLSVFFLCIIFRVCPQLTCFLSDLYAGQNDLEQYVLTWLAPVTTEKFSGDIMPLFTAVLEANNATFPTSDDYLGSLQMGSEAFYSNVNVTFSVPAFSVDL
;
A
#
# COMPACT_ATOMS: atom_id res chain seq x y z
N MET A 1 -9.04 41.40 -36.84
CA MET A 1 -9.59 40.98 -35.53
C MET A 1 -10.38 39.67 -35.58
N ALA A 2 -11.02 39.29 -36.70
CA ALA A 2 -11.82 38.05 -36.79
C ALA A 2 -11.03 36.73 -36.63
N PHE A 3 -9.77 36.66 -37.11
CA PHE A 3 -8.97 35.43 -37.06
C PHE A 3 -8.60 34.96 -35.64
N ARG A 4 -8.38 35.90 -34.70
CA ARG A 4 -8.09 35.58 -33.28
C ARG A 4 -9.30 34.97 -32.57
N TRP A 5 -10.50 35.42 -32.89
CA TRP A 5 -11.74 34.86 -32.33
C TRP A 5 -12.02 33.46 -32.84
N LEU A 6 -11.74 33.19 -34.13
CA LEU A 6 -11.89 31.87 -34.72
C LEU A 6 -10.92 30.86 -34.09
N VAL A 7 -9.64 31.23 -33.92
CA VAL A 7 -8.62 30.36 -33.32
C VAL A 7 -8.95 30.06 -31.85
N ASN A 8 -9.40 31.05 -31.08
CA ASN A 8 -9.81 30.83 -29.69
C ASN A 8 -11.08 29.96 -29.57
N ALA A 9 -12.05 30.13 -30.48
CA ALA A 9 -13.25 29.30 -30.51
C ALA A 9 -12.92 27.83 -30.85
N ILE A 10 -11.99 27.59 -31.77
CA ILE A 10 -11.54 26.24 -32.14
C ILE A 10 -10.73 25.60 -31.00
N LEU A 11 -9.81 26.34 -30.37
CA LEU A 11 -8.99 25.84 -29.26
C LEU A 11 -9.80 25.54 -28.01
N LEU A 12 -10.95 26.18 -27.81
CA LEU A 12 -11.87 25.88 -26.71
C LEU A 12 -12.87 24.77 -27.08
N GLY A 13 -13.37 24.79 -28.32
CA GLY A 13 -14.39 23.85 -28.79
C GLY A 13 -13.87 22.43 -29.00
N LEU A 14 -12.62 22.26 -29.46
CA LEU A 14 -12.04 20.94 -29.69
C LEU A 14 -11.89 20.12 -28.39
N PRO A 15 -11.26 20.64 -27.31
CA PRO A 15 -11.14 19.88 -26.06
C PRO A 15 -12.52 19.53 -25.48
N MET A 16 -13.45 20.49 -25.43
CA MET A 16 -14.80 20.25 -24.90
C MET A 16 -15.57 19.22 -25.72
N GLY A 17 -15.50 19.32 -27.06
CA GLY A 17 -16.13 18.36 -27.97
C GLY A 17 -15.53 16.96 -27.85
N THR A 18 -14.21 16.84 -27.69
CA THR A 18 -13.55 15.55 -27.48
C THR A 18 -13.94 14.93 -26.14
N THR A 19 -13.98 15.71 -25.06
CA THR A 19 -14.38 15.21 -23.73
C THR A 19 -15.83 14.75 -23.73
N VAL A 20 -16.75 15.55 -24.28
CA VAL A 20 -18.17 15.16 -24.38
C VAL A 20 -18.36 13.94 -25.28
N GLY A 21 -17.64 13.87 -26.40
CA GLY A 21 -17.68 12.72 -27.32
C GLY A 21 -17.18 11.42 -26.66
N VAL A 22 -16.09 11.49 -25.91
CA VAL A 22 -15.55 10.33 -25.15
C VAL A 22 -16.52 9.91 -24.07
N LEU A 23 -17.07 10.85 -23.30
CA LEU A 23 -18.04 10.54 -22.23
C LEU A 23 -19.32 9.91 -22.79
N ARG A 24 -19.84 10.41 -23.92
CA ARG A 24 -20.98 9.80 -24.62
C ARG A 24 -20.65 8.44 -25.23
N GLY A 25 -19.43 8.24 -25.73
CA GLY A 25 -18.97 6.95 -26.24
C GLY A 25 -18.90 5.88 -25.14
N ILE A 26 -18.38 6.25 -23.97
CA ILE A 26 -18.35 5.38 -22.78
C ILE A 26 -19.79 5.07 -22.34
N ASP A 27 -20.67 6.07 -22.29
CA ASP A 27 -22.08 5.90 -21.92
C ASP A 27 -22.82 4.90 -22.83
N ILE A 28 -22.62 5.00 -24.15
CA ILE A 28 -23.17 4.07 -25.15
C ILE A 28 -22.56 2.67 -25.00
N HIS A 29 -21.25 2.57 -24.76
CA HIS A 29 -20.60 1.29 -24.55
C HIS A 29 -21.14 0.59 -23.30
N ARG A 30 -21.31 1.33 -22.21
CA ARG A 30 -21.92 0.86 -20.95
C ARG A 30 -23.33 0.32 -21.18
N ALA A 31 -24.17 1.08 -21.90
CA ALA A 31 -25.51 0.63 -22.27
C ALA A 31 -25.49 -0.66 -23.10
N SER A 32 -24.49 -0.86 -23.97
CA SER A 32 -24.36 -2.06 -24.79
C SER A 32 -23.92 -3.32 -24.02
N ILE A 33 -23.31 -3.16 -22.84
CA ILE A 33 -22.87 -4.26 -21.97
C ILE A 33 -23.76 -4.41 -20.72
N GLY A 34 -24.91 -3.72 -20.69
CA GLY A 34 -25.88 -3.80 -19.58
C GLY A 34 -25.48 -3.02 -18.32
N GLN A 35 -24.52 -2.10 -18.40
CA GLN A 35 -24.16 -1.20 -17.31
C GLN A 35 -25.01 0.09 -17.33
N SER A 36 -25.29 0.66 -16.15
CA SER A 36 -26.05 1.90 -16.02
C SER A 36 -25.34 3.09 -16.68
N PRO A 37 -26.08 4.02 -17.32
CA PRO A 37 -25.52 5.22 -17.94
C PRO A 37 -24.69 6.06 -16.97
N LEU A 38 -23.68 6.75 -17.49
CA LEU A 38 -22.85 7.69 -16.72
C LEU A 38 -23.62 8.96 -16.32
N PHE A 39 -24.74 9.23 -16.98
CA PHE A 39 -25.58 10.41 -16.76
C PHE A 39 -27.05 9.97 -16.64
N ASP A 40 -27.41 9.37 -15.51
CA ASP A 40 -28.81 9.38 -15.09
C ASP A 40 -29.10 10.67 -14.32
N GLY A 41 -30.24 11.29 -14.58
CA GLY A 41 -30.61 12.58 -14.02
C GLY A 41 -31.40 12.47 -12.71
N SER A 42 -31.18 11.42 -11.91
CA SER A 42 -31.94 11.19 -10.66
C SER A 42 -31.18 11.63 -9.40
N ASP A 43 -30.82 12.91 -9.35
CA ASP A 43 -30.54 13.60 -8.08
C ASP A 43 -31.84 14.26 -7.58
N SER A 44 -32.64 13.49 -6.83
CA SER A 44 -33.62 14.03 -5.90
C SER A 44 -33.82 13.02 -4.77
N ASP A 45 -33.03 13.16 -3.71
CA ASP A 45 -33.52 13.11 -2.32
C ASP A 45 -32.35 13.23 -1.33
N LEU A 46 -31.99 14.49 -1.03
CA LEU A 46 -31.34 14.85 0.22
C LEU A 46 -32.42 15.16 1.26
N ILE A 47 -32.14 14.78 2.51
CA ILE A 47 -32.81 15.12 3.79
C ILE A 47 -33.83 14.08 4.31
N GLY A 48 -33.40 13.27 5.27
CA GLY A 48 -34.27 12.47 6.14
C GLY A 48 -33.51 11.95 7.38
N GLY A 49 -33.57 12.70 8.49
CA GLY A 49 -33.05 12.24 9.78
C GLY A 49 -33.90 11.11 10.37
N GLY A 50 -33.25 10.13 11.01
CA GLY A 50 -33.92 9.03 11.68
C GLY A 50 -32.98 8.27 12.61
N SER A 51 -33.14 8.51 13.91
CA SER A 51 -32.59 7.73 15.02
C SER A 51 -33.11 6.29 15.02
N GLY A 52 -32.23 5.31 15.23
CA GLY A 52 -32.65 3.91 15.43
C GLY A 52 -31.52 3.03 15.97
N SER A 53 -31.57 2.74 17.27
CA SER A 53 -30.75 1.73 17.94
C SER A 53 -31.24 0.33 17.54
N GLY A 54 -30.33 -0.60 17.21
CA GLY A 54 -30.68 -1.99 16.97
C GLY A 54 -29.45 -2.89 16.86
N SER A 55 -29.27 -3.73 17.86
CA SER A 55 -28.24 -4.76 17.97
C SER A 55 -28.54 -5.98 17.09
N SER A 56 -27.46 -6.63 16.64
CA SER A 56 -27.27 -8.08 16.49
C SER A 56 -27.23 -8.71 15.07
N THR A 57 -26.15 -9.49 14.91
CA THR A 57 -25.96 -10.73 14.15
C THR A 57 -25.72 -10.70 12.64
N ALA A 58 -24.69 -11.47 12.27
CA ALA A 58 -24.17 -11.73 10.93
C ALA A 58 -25.14 -12.47 9.99
N ALA A 59 -24.81 -12.41 8.70
CA ALA A 59 -25.41 -13.05 7.51
C ALA A 59 -26.56 -12.26 6.86
N ASP A 60 -26.29 -11.55 5.77
CA ASP A 60 -26.48 -12.01 4.39
C ASP A 60 -26.05 -10.88 3.45
N ASP A 61 -25.27 -11.21 2.41
CA ASP A 61 -24.74 -10.26 1.42
C ASP A 61 -25.88 -9.88 0.46
N ASP A 62 -26.77 -8.98 0.89
CA ASP A 62 -27.84 -8.46 0.03
C ASP A 62 -27.25 -7.45 -0.97
N ILE A 63 -26.53 -7.97 -1.96
CA ILE A 63 -26.14 -7.20 -3.14
C ILE A 63 -27.43 -6.81 -3.86
N THR A 64 -27.93 -5.62 -3.55
CA THR A 64 -29.07 -5.05 -4.26
C THR A 64 -28.66 -4.92 -5.73
N PRO A 65 -29.35 -5.58 -6.69
CA PRO A 65 -28.97 -5.52 -8.09
C PRO A 65 -28.90 -4.06 -8.58
N GLY A 66 -27.69 -3.61 -8.92
CA GLY A 66 -27.45 -2.25 -9.42
C GLY A 66 -26.72 -1.30 -8.44
N ASP A 67 -26.45 -1.71 -7.20
CA ASP A 67 -25.67 -0.88 -6.27
C ASP A 67 -24.17 -0.90 -6.61
N ASN A 68 -23.74 0.11 -7.35
CA ASN A 68 -22.34 0.33 -7.73
C ASN A 68 -21.70 1.47 -6.93
N ASN A 69 -22.27 1.83 -5.78
CA ASN A 69 -21.72 2.89 -4.94
C ASN A 69 -20.38 2.47 -4.31
N ILE A 70 -19.61 3.48 -3.91
CA ILE A 70 -18.37 3.33 -3.15
C ILE A 70 -18.69 3.70 -1.70
N THR A 71 -18.40 2.81 -0.78
CA THR A 71 -18.59 3.02 0.66
C THR A 71 -17.23 3.13 1.34
N THR A 72 -17.01 4.20 2.09
CA THR A 72 -15.80 4.36 2.92
C THR A 72 -16.15 4.12 4.39
N SER A 73 -15.45 3.16 5.02
CA SER A 73 -15.61 2.81 6.43
C SER A 73 -14.34 3.15 7.23
N GLN A 74 -14.52 3.71 8.43
CA GLN A 74 -13.42 4.12 9.31
C GLN A 74 -13.25 3.16 10.49
N TYR A 75 -12.00 2.81 10.80
CA TYR A 75 -11.59 1.88 11.85
C TYR A 75 -10.43 2.48 12.66
N CYS A 76 -10.67 2.81 13.92
CA CYS A 76 -9.67 3.41 14.82
C CYS A 76 -9.24 2.47 15.96
N GLN A 77 -9.69 1.22 15.93
CA GLN A 77 -9.38 0.22 16.95
C GLN A 77 -7.87 -0.05 16.98
N LYS A 78 -7.34 -0.42 18.16
CA LYS A 78 -5.94 -0.81 18.31
C LYS A 78 -5.54 -1.93 17.34
N SER A 79 -6.36 -2.98 17.23
CA SER A 79 -6.19 -4.04 16.26
C SER A 79 -7.54 -4.66 15.91
N LEU A 80 -7.77 -4.86 14.62
CA LEU A 80 -8.99 -5.46 14.09
C LEU A 80 -8.68 -6.02 12.71
N GLU A 81 -8.99 -7.29 12.45
CA GLU A 81 -8.96 -7.84 11.10
C GLU A 81 -10.23 -7.45 10.35
N ILE A 82 -10.07 -6.72 9.25
CA ILE A 82 -11.17 -6.23 8.41
C ILE A 82 -11.06 -6.95 7.07
N ASN A 83 -12.13 -7.65 6.68
CA ASN A 83 -12.17 -8.50 5.49
C ASN A 83 -13.25 -8.00 4.52
N PRO A 84 -12.97 -6.98 3.69
CA PRO A 84 -13.92 -6.53 2.68
C PRO A 84 -14.32 -7.64 1.71
N ALA A 85 -15.58 -7.67 1.32
CA ALA A 85 -16.06 -8.58 0.29
C ALA A 85 -15.43 -8.23 -1.09
N THR A 86 -15.07 -9.28 -1.83
CA THR A 86 -14.42 -9.19 -3.14
C THR A 86 -14.73 -10.43 -3.96
N LYS A 87 -14.79 -10.28 -5.29
CA LYS A 87 -14.86 -11.40 -6.25
C LYS A 87 -13.49 -11.91 -6.69
N GLY A 88 -12.42 -11.21 -6.30
CA GLY A 88 -11.04 -11.54 -6.63
C GLY A 88 -10.26 -12.06 -5.42
N THR A 89 -8.97 -11.72 -5.38
CA THR A 89 -8.06 -11.97 -4.27
C THR A 89 -8.57 -11.31 -3.00
N HIS A 90 -8.53 -12.07 -1.90
CA HIS A 90 -8.91 -11.59 -0.58
C HIS A 90 -7.76 -10.84 0.09
N TYR A 91 -8.10 -9.75 0.77
CA TYR A 91 -7.18 -8.95 1.56
C TYR A 91 -7.73 -8.69 2.95
N ILE A 92 -6.84 -8.70 3.93
CA ILE A 92 -7.15 -8.43 5.34
C ILE A 92 -6.49 -7.12 5.72
N PHE A 93 -7.27 -6.13 6.15
CA PHE A 93 -6.76 -4.86 6.61
C PHE A 93 -6.67 -4.84 8.13
N ASN A 94 -5.68 -4.16 8.69
CA ASN A 94 -5.55 -4.03 10.14
C ASN A 94 -4.93 -2.67 10.51
N PRO A 95 -5.58 -1.86 11.38
CA PRO A 95 -4.98 -0.64 11.93
C PRO A 95 -3.67 -0.89 12.71
N ASN A 96 -3.56 -2.06 13.33
CA ASN A 96 -2.35 -2.65 13.92
C ASN A 96 -1.46 -1.67 14.71
N GLN A 97 -2.03 -1.03 15.73
CA GLN A 97 -1.36 -0.14 16.68
C GLN A 97 -0.66 -0.94 17.79
N TRP A 98 0.17 -1.92 17.41
CA TRP A 98 0.70 -2.94 18.33
C TRP A 98 1.62 -2.35 19.42
N GLY A 99 2.43 -1.36 19.08
CA GLY A 99 3.37 -0.68 19.97
C GLY A 99 2.75 0.46 20.80
N TRP A 100 1.49 0.81 20.54
CA TRP A 100 0.78 1.85 21.28
C TRP A 100 -0.06 1.29 22.42
N THR A 101 -0.14 2.04 23.54
CA THR A 101 -0.98 1.68 24.69
C THR A 101 -2.28 2.48 24.67
N GLU A 102 -3.41 1.78 24.70
CA GLU A 102 -4.73 2.42 24.66
C GLU A 102 -4.92 3.41 25.82
N GLY A 103 -5.32 4.64 25.49
CA GLY A 103 -5.48 5.73 26.44
C GLY A 103 -4.24 6.60 26.67
N THR A 104 -3.10 6.26 26.06
CA THR A 104 -1.93 7.17 25.98
C THR A 104 -2.06 8.13 24.79
N GLU A 105 -1.21 9.16 24.75
CA GLU A 105 -1.23 10.15 23.66
C GLU A 105 -0.98 9.49 22.29
N GLY A 106 -1.63 10.05 21.27
CA GLY A 106 -1.59 9.55 19.90
C GLY A 106 -2.77 8.68 19.53
N SER A 107 -2.97 8.52 18.23
CA SER A 107 -4.08 7.75 17.67
C SER A 107 -3.84 7.45 16.19
N LEU A 108 -4.55 6.44 15.70
CA LEU A 108 -4.58 6.08 14.29
C LEU A 108 -6.00 5.66 13.88
N CYS A 109 -6.43 6.11 12.71
CA CYS A 109 -7.66 5.67 12.07
C CYS A 109 -7.37 5.27 10.62
N MET A 110 -7.83 4.07 10.24
CA MET A 110 -7.78 3.56 8.89
C MET A 110 -9.15 3.76 8.21
N ASN A 111 -9.16 4.29 7.00
CA ASN A 111 -10.35 4.36 6.15
C ASN A 111 -10.17 3.40 4.96
N ILE A 112 -11.16 2.58 4.68
CA ILE A 112 -11.16 1.62 3.56
C ILE A 112 -12.34 1.95 2.66
N SER A 113 -12.08 2.09 1.36
CA SER A 113 -13.09 2.36 0.34
C SER A 113 -13.41 1.09 -0.43
N THR A 114 -14.62 0.58 -0.28
CA THR A 114 -15.09 -0.67 -0.89
C THR A 114 -16.16 -0.41 -1.93
N PHE A 115 -16.20 -1.18 -3.01
CA PHE A 115 -17.26 -1.06 -4.01
C PHE A 115 -18.37 -2.04 -3.67
N ASN A 116 -19.63 -1.56 -3.60
CA ASN A 116 -20.77 -2.38 -3.17
C ASN A 116 -21.05 -3.57 -4.12
N ASN A 117 -20.53 -3.53 -5.35
CA ASN A 117 -20.62 -4.63 -6.31
C ASN A 117 -19.48 -5.67 -6.21
N HIS A 118 -18.52 -5.44 -5.30
CA HIS A 118 -17.37 -6.29 -4.99
C HIS A 118 -16.41 -6.53 -6.16
N THR A 119 -16.40 -5.67 -7.18
CA THR A 119 -15.52 -5.77 -8.36
C THR A 119 -14.49 -4.66 -8.38
N TYR A 120 -13.21 -5.02 -8.47
CA TYR A 120 -12.09 -4.08 -8.55
C TYR A 120 -11.46 -4.11 -9.95
N ALA A 121 -10.46 -3.24 -10.19
CA ALA A 121 -9.85 -3.04 -11.52
C ALA A 121 -9.31 -4.34 -12.13
N THR A 122 -8.71 -5.21 -11.31
CA THR A 122 -8.33 -6.58 -11.67
C THR A 122 -8.80 -7.57 -10.61
N ASN A 123 -8.64 -8.87 -10.88
CA ASN A 123 -8.89 -9.91 -9.87
C ASN A 123 -7.92 -9.85 -8.69
N THR A 124 -6.77 -9.16 -8.83
CA THR A 124 -5.75 -9.07 -7.78
C THR A 124 -5.73 -7.71 -7.10
N THR A 125 -6.51 -6.73 -7.57
CA THR A 125 -6.59 -5.39 -6.97
C THR A 125 -7.30 -5.43 -5.63
N ALA A 126 -6.69 -4.80 -4.63
CA ALA A 126 -7.28 -4.54 -3.32
C ALA A 126 -8.17 -3.29 -3.32
N PRO A 127 -9.11 -3.18 -2.36
CA PRO A 127 -9.74 -1.90 -2.02
C PRO A 127 -8.71 -0.84 -1.63
N ASP A 128 -8.95 0.40 -2.06
CA ASP A 128 -8.17 1.57 -1.67
C ASP A 128 -8.27 1.81 -0.16
N PHE A 129 -7.18 2.22 0.48
CA PHE A 129 -7.22 2.61 1.89
C PHE A 129 -6.33 3.81 2.21
N SER A 130 -6.62 4.44 3.34
CA SER A 130 -5.79 5.50 3.92
C SER A 130 -5.73 5.37 5.42
N VAL A 131 -4.70 5.93 6.02
CA VAL A 131 -4.42 5.85 7.44
C VAL A 131 -3.99 7.21 7.93
N THR A 132 -4.80 7.83 8.77
CA THR A 132 -4.44 9.07 9.45
C THR A 132 -3.96 8.74 10.85
N TRP A 133 -2.80 9.29 11.23
CA TRP A 133 -2.25 9.07 12.56
C TRP A 133 -1.43 10.26 13.04
N GLN A 134 -1.21 10.26 14.36
CA GLN A 134 -0.25 11.12 15.05
C GLN A 134 0.15 10.37 16.32
N TYR A 135 1.45 10.24 16.57
CA TYR A 135 1.99 9.67 17.81
C TYR A 135 3.09 10.57 18.37
N PRO A 136 3.27 10.63 19.70
CA PRO A 136 4.47 11.18 20.31
C PRO A 136 5.69 10.32 19.94
N ALA A 137 6.90 10.78 20.29
CA ALA A 137 8.10 9.96 20.09
C ALA A 137 8.04 8.72 20.98
N GLY A 138 8.36 7.55 20.42
CA GLY A 138 8.38 6.29 21.14
C GLY A 138 9.61 6.13 22.04
N ASP A 139 9.68 5.01 22.76
CA ASP A 139 10.88 4.63 23.50
C ASP A 139 12.01 4.23 22.52
N ASP A 140 13.26 4.57 22.85
CA ASP A 140 14.42 4.26 22.00
C ASP A 140 14.58 2.75 21.73
N THR A 141 14.06 1.89 22.60
CA THR A 141 14.10 0.42 22.45
C THR A 141 12.94 -0.14 21.63
N ALA A 142 11.82 0.58 21.51
CA ALA A 142 10.64 0.15 20.77
C ALA A 142 9.91 1.37 20.18
N PRO A 143 10.48 2.04 19.16
CA PRO A 143 10.01 3.35 18.71
C PRO A 143 8.78 3.29 17.80
N VAL A 144 8.42 2.11 17.28
CA VAL A 144 7.28 1.91 16.36
C VAL A 144 5.98 1.77 17.16
N HIS A 145 5.01 2.63 16.88
CA HIS A 145 3.69 2.60 17.53
C HIS A 145 2.69 1.69 16.80
N ALA A 146 2.77 1.65 15.48
CA ALA A 146 1.81 0.95 14.64
C ALA A 146 2.42 0.52 13.31
N TYR A 147 1.90 -0.56 12.74
CA TYR A 147 2.11 -0.94 11.35
C TYR A 147 0.76 -1.18 10.67
N PRO A 148 -0.04 -0.13 10.43
CA PRO A 148 -1.28 -0.25 9.68
C PRO A 148 -1.01 -0.84 8.30
N ASN A 149 -1.70 -1.94 7.99
CA ASN A 149 -1.36 -2.73 6.81
C ASN A 149 -2.57 -3.36 6.13
N ILE A 150 -2.31 -3.79 4.90
CA ILE A 150 -3.10 -4.73 4.14
C ILE A 150 -2.30 -6.03 3.95
N LYS A 151 -2.90 -7.17 4.28
CA LYS A 151 -2.32 -8.51 4.19
C LYS A 151 -2.96 -9.30 3.06
N LEU A 152 -2.16 -9.94 2.23
CA LEU A 152 -2.63 -10.87 1.21
C LEU A 152 -3.20 -12.13 1.86
N SER A 153 -4.45 -12.47 1.55
CA SER A 153 -5.08 -13.74 1.90
C SER A 153 -5.24 -14.58 0.64
N SER A 154 -4.30 -15.50 0.40
CA SER A 154 -4.26 -16.33 -0.80
C SER A 154 -4.14 -17.81 -0.44
N ASP A 155 -4.85 -18.65 -1.20
CA ASP A 155 -4.72 -20.12 -1.12
C ASP A 155 -3.32 -20.61 -1.56
N ASN A 156 -2.54 -19.75 -2.24
CA ASN A 156 -1.15 -20.06 -2.59
C ASN A 156 -0.21 -19.94 -1.38
N LEU A 157 -0.60 -19.28 -0.28
CA LEU A 157 0.20 -19.16 0.93
C LEU A 157 -0.23 -20.20 1.99
N PRO A 158 0.73 -20.77 2.76
CA PRO A 158 2.18 -20.60 2.67
C PRO A 158 2.79 -21.40 1.51
N VAL A 159 3.75 -20.79 0.81
CA VAL A 159 4.47 -21.39 -0.35
C VAL A 159 5.95 -21.56 -0.04
N LYS A 160 6.56 -22.67 -0.51
CA LYS A 160 8.02 -22.82 -0.44
C LYS A 160 8.69 -21.83 -1.37
N LEU A 161 9.80 -21.21 -0.95
CA LEU A 161 10.57 -20.29 -1.78
C LEU A 161 11.03 -20.93 -3.10
N SER A 162 11.47 -22.20 -3.05
CA SER A 162 11.82 -22.99 -4.25
C SER A 162 10.70 -23.19 -5.27
N LYS A 163 9.45 -22.92 -4.91
CA LYS A 163 8.27 -23.07 -5.80
C LYS A 163 7.76 -21.75 -6.34
N MET A 164 8.21 -20.61 -5.81
CA MET A 164 7.80 -19.30 -6.31
C MET A 164 8.50 -19.02 -7.64
N LYS A 165 7.73 -18.57 -8.63
CA LYS A 165 8.25 -18.22 -9.96
C LYS A 165 8.36 -16.71 -10.15
N SER A 166 7.42 -15.98 -9.57
CA SER A 166 7.28 -14.55 -9.62
C SER A 166 6.56 -14.10 -8.35
N LEU A 167 6.79 -12.87 -7.95
CA LEU A 167 5.97 -12.16 -6.99
C LEU A 167 5.80 -10.75 -7.53
N THR A 168 4.74 -10.56 -8.30
CA THR A 168 4.49 -9.27 -8.96
C THR A 168 3.60 -8.39 -8.11
N MET A 169 3.94 -7.11 -8.06
CA MET A 169 3.23 -6.12 -7.28
C MET A 169 2.96 -4.89 -8.15
N ASP A 170 1.80 -4.29 -7.95
CA ASP A 170 1.46 -2.96 -8.45
C ASP A 170 1.03 -2.11 -7.25
N ILE A 171 1.81 -1.07 -6.96
CA ILE A 171 1.71 -0.27 -5.75
C ILE A 171 1.72 1.20 -6.15
N GLU A 172 0.74 1.94 -5.66
CA GLU A 172 0.73 3.39 -5.63
C GLU A 172 0.40 3.85 -4.22
N TRP A 173 1.23 4.72 -3.66
CA TRP A 173 1.01 5.28 -2.34
C TRP A 173 1.47 6.74 -2.25
N SER A 174 0.99 7.45 -1.23
CA SER A 174 1.44 8.79 -0.89
C SER A 174 1.38 9.06 0.62
N TYR A 175 2.13 10.08 1.07
CA TYR A 175 2.08 10.61 2.43
C TYR A 175 1.85 12.12 2.41
N GLY A 176 0.90 12.59 3.21
CA GLY A 176 0.56 13.99 3.34
C GLY A 176 0.49 14.46 4.79
N ILE A 177 0.73 15.76 5.00
CA ILE A 177 0.37 16.43 6.25
C ILE A 177 -1.16 16.63 6.28
N GLY A 178 -1.75 16.44 7.46
CA GLY A 178 -3.18 16.57 7.70
C GLY A 178 -3.91 15.23 7.68
N THR A 179 -5.23 15.31 7.60
CA THR A 179 -6.16 14.19 7.76
C THR A 179 -6.78 13.72 6.45
N THR A 180 -6.21 14.13 5.32
CA THR A 180 -6.74 13.82 3.98
C THR A 180 -5.63 13.28 3.09
N PRO A 181 -5.90 12.26 2.26
CA PRO A 181 -4.97 11.81 1.24
C PRO A 181 -4.47 12.95 0.33
N VAL A 182 -3.22 12.85 -0.11
CA VAL A 182 -2.61 13.76 -1.08
C VAL A 182 -2.24 13.00 -2.35
N ALA A 183 -2.17 13.70 -3.48
CA ALA A 183 -1.81 13.04 -4.74
C ALA A 183 -0.31 12.68 -4.85
N ALA A 184 0.55 13.34 -4.09
CA ALA A 184 1.99 13.13 -4.09
C ALA A 184 2.61 13.55 -2.76
N THR A 185 3.67 12.86 -2.37
CA THR A 185 4.42 13.05 -1.13
C THR A 185 5.35 14.24 -1.25
N ASN A 186 5.31 15.11 -0.25
CA ASN A 186 6.28 16.19 -0.10
C ASN A 186 7.23 15.88 1.07
N ILE A 187 8.34 15.20 0.78
CA ILE A 187 9.33 14.79 1.79
C ILE A 187 9.81 15.98 2.63
N THR A 188 10.08 17.13 2.02
CA THR A 188 10.49 18.35 2.75
C THR A 188 9.43 18.78 3.78
N SER A 189 8.16 18.71 3.41
CA SER A 189 7.05 19.02 4.32
C SER A 189 6.96 18.00 5.46
N LEU A 190 7.17 16.72 5.18
CA LEU A 190 7.16 15.66 6.19
C LEU A 190 8.32 15.85 7.20
N THR A 191 9.55 16.03 6.70
CA THR A 191 10.73 16.25 7.55
C THR A 191 10.60 17.54 8.38
N THR A 192 10.04 18.62 7.81
CA THR A 192 9.79 19.88 8.56
C THR A 192 8.82 19.66 9.73
N ASN A 193 7.89 18.72 9.59
CA ASN A 193 6.93 18.35 10.64
C ASN A 193 7.36 17.08 11.40
N LEU A 194 8.66 16.78 11.41
CA LEU A 194 9.27 15.71 12.18
C LEU A 194 8.60 14.35 11.99
N VAL A 195 8.05 14.09 10.80
CA VAL A 195 7.41 12.81 10.49
C VAL A 195 8.50 11.76 10.37
N ASN A 196 8.37 10.70 11.15
CA ASN A 196 9.22 9.52 11.10
C ASN A 196 8.34 8.31 10.78
N ALA A 197 8.56 7.72 9.62
CA ALA A 197 7.80 6.60 9.09
C ALA A 197 8.58 5.88 7.99
N ASN A 198 8.17 4.66 7.67
CA ASN A 198 8.55 4.01 6.41
C ASN A 198 7.30 3.70 5.58
N VAL A 199 7.52 3.17 4.38
CA VAL A 199 6.50 2.45 3.61
C VAL A 199 7.12 1.16 3.15
N ALA A 200 6.55 0.03 3.56
CA ALA A 200 7.18 -1.27 3.42
C ALA A 200 6.18 -2.36 3.07
N VAL A 201 6.65 -3.28 2.22
CA VAL A 201 6.11 -4.64 2.15
C VAL A 201 6.86 -5.48 3.17
N ASP A 202 6.12 -6.18 4.02
CA ASP A 202 6.62 -6.99 5.12
C ASP A 202 6.19 -8.45 4.92
N MET A 203 7.17 -9.35 4.90
CA MET A 203 6.99 -10.77 4.58
C MET A 203 7.64 -11.65 5.62
N PHE A 204 6.93 -12.67 6.09
CA PHE A 204 7.41 -13.58 7.13
C PHE A 204 7.73 -14.95 6.57
N LEU A 205 8.92 -15.46 6.95
CA LEU A 205 9.42 -16.73 6.45
C LEU A 205 9.89 -17.66 7.56
N ASP A 206 9.65 -18.95 7.35
CA ASP A 206 10.09 -19.98 8.26
C ASP A 206 10.12 -21.36 7.59
N SER A 207 10.96 -22.25 8.10
CA SER A 207 10.98 -23.67 7.73
C SER A 207 9.66 -24.39 8.02
N SER A 208 8.90 -23.90 9.01
CA SER A 208 7.56 -24.33 9.38
C SER A 208 6.51 -23.46 8.72
N LYS A 209 5.62 -24.11 7.95
CA LYS A 209 4.43 -23.50 7.34
C LYS A 209 3.57 -22.68 8.30
N SER A 210 3.44 -23.13 9.55
CA SER A 210 2.58 -22.45 10.52
C SER A 210 3.29 -21.30 11.22
N ALA A 211 4.61 -21.39 11.39
CA ALA A 211 5.40 -20.30 11.95
C ALA A 211 5.55 -19.16 10.94
N SER A 212 5.72 -19.46 9.64
CA SER A 212 5.84 -18.44 8.58
C SER A 212 4.59 -17.57 8.40
N GLN A 213 3.43 -18.03 8.87
CA GLN A 213 2.18 -17.25 8.87
C GLN A 213 2.02 -16.34 10.10
N ASN A 214 2.95 -16.40 11.05
CA ASN A 214 2.88 -15.67 12.31
C ASN A 214 4.06 -14.72 12.45
N SER A 215 3.78 -13.42 12.40
CA SER A 215 4.78 -12.35 12.46
C SER A 215 5.64 -12.37 13.72
N THR A 216 5.18 -12.99 14.81
CA THR A 216 5.93 -13.07 16.07
C THR A 216 6.70 -14.37 16.25
N LYS A 217 6.56 -15.33 15.32
CA LYS A 217 7.17 -16.68 15.43
C LYS A 217 8.05 -17.06 14.26
N ALA A 218 7.87 -16.42 13.11
CA ALA A 218 8.68 -16.68 11.93
C ALA A 218 10.16 -16.40 12.23
N SER A 219 11.06 -17.27 11.78
CA SER A 219 12.50 -17.08 11.99
C SER A 219 13.05 -15.88 11.22
N PHE A 220 12.38 -15.46 10.15
CA PHE A 220 12.81 -14.39 9.28
C PHE A 220 11.70 -13.39 8.99
N GLU A 221 12.10 -12.13 8.90
CA GLU A 221 11.31 -11.00 8.41
C GLU A 221 12.02 -10.44 7.18
N PHE A 222 11.36 -10.44 6.03
CA PHE A 222 11.91 -9.96 4.77
C PHE A 222 11.10 -8.75 4.35
N MET A 223 11.72 -7.59 4.35
CA MET A 223 11.06 -6.33 4.04
C MET A 223 11.57 -5.73 2.73
N VAL A 224 10.69 -5.04 2.02
CA VAL A 224 11.03 -4.17 0.89
C VAL A 224 10.51 -2.77 1.21
N TRP A 225 11.41 -1.85 1.51
CA TRP A 225 11.09 -0.48 1.88
C TRP A 225 11.12 0.43 0.66
N PHE A 226 9.97 1.05 0.38
CA PHE A 226 9.78 2.03 -0.69
C PHE A 226 10.05 3.46 -0.23
N ALA A 227 10.07 3.69 1.10
CA ALA A 227 10.45 4.95 1.68
C ALA A 227 11.03 4.79 3.08
N MET A 228 12.00 5.64 3.37
CA MET A 228 12.48 5.98 4.71
C MET A 228 12.23 7.48 4.87
N ILE A 229 11.38 7.86 5.82
CA ILE A 229 10.95 9.24 6.05
C ILE A 229 11.40 9.64 7.45
N GLY A 230 12.15 10.73 7.55
CA GLY A 230 12.73 11.19 8.82
C GLY A 230 13.99 10.42 9.21
N ASP A 231 14.62 10.87 10.30
CA ASP A 231 15.93 10.36 10.74
C ASP A 231 15.81 9.17 11.70
N SER A 232 14.62 8.92 12.27
CA SER A 232 14.41 7.84 13.27
C SER A 232 13.87 6.54 12.68
N ALA A 233 13.44 6.55 11.41
CA ALA A 233 12.94 5.36 10.73
C ALA A 233 14.09 4.62 10.03
N GLU A 234 14.91 3.86 10.77
CA GLU A 234 16.05 3.14 10.19
C GLU A 234 15.76 1.63 10.05
N PRO A 235 16.13 0.98 8.92
CA PRO A 235 16.07 -0.46 8.84
C PRO A 235 17.11 -1.09 9.77
N ILE A 236 16.79 -2.27 10.31
CA ILE A 236 17.74 -3.05 11.10
C ILE A 236 18.96 -3.38 10.24
N GLY A 237 20.16 -3.05 10.74
CA GLY A 237 21.41 -3.25 10.01
C GLY A 237 21.93 -1.99 9.28
N LEU A 238 21.22 -0.85 9.31
CA LEU A 238 21.61 0.36 8.59
C LEU A 238 23.05 0.80 8.91
N GLN A 239 23.40 0.84 10.20
CA GLN A 239 24.70 1.31 10.68
C GLN A 239 25.86 0.38 10.32
N GLN A 240 25.56 -0.89 10.05
CA GLN A 240 26.51 -1.92 9.61
C GLN A 240 26.82 -1.81 8.11
N GLY A 241 26.01 -1.05 7.37
CA GLY A 241 26.15 -0.80 5.95
C GLY A 241 25.42 -1.84 5.07
N SER A 242 25.26 -1.48 3.79
CA SER A 242 24.63 -2.37 2.80
C SER A 242 25.46 -3.63 2.57
N LEU A 243 24.83 -4.78 2.66
CA LEU A 243 25.40 -6.11 2.39
C LEU A 243 25.45 -6.42 0.90
N GLN A 244 24.45 -5.94 0.15
CA GLN A 244 24.29 -6.22 -1.27
C GLN A 244 23.43 -5.13 -1.92
N THR A 245 23.72 -4.81 -3.19
CA THR A 245 22.86 -3.98 -4.01
C THR A 245 22.23 -4.83 -5.11
N GLN A 246 20.91 -4.72 -5.30
CA GLN A 246 20.18 -5.41 -6.36
C GLN A 246 19.49 -4.40 -7.29
N VAL A 247 19.59 -4.64 -8.60
CA VAL A 247 18.84 -3.90 -9.63
C VAL A 247 17.72 -4.80 -10.13
N LEU A 248 16.47 -4.36 -9.97
CA LEU A 248 15.32 -4.99 -10.61
C LEU A 248 15.13 -4.36 -11.99
N ASN A 249 15.21 -5.17 -13.04
CA ASN A 249 14.96 -4.75 -14.42
C ASN A 249 13.48 -4.91 -14.76
N ASN A 250 12.99 -4.15 -15.73
CA ASN A 250 11.60 -4.20 -16.22
C ASN A 250 10.54 -3.81 -15.17
N VAL A 251 10.92 -3.00 -14.19
CA VAL A 251 9.96 -2.38 -13.27
C VAL A 251 9.53 -1.03 -13.83
N THR A 252 8.31 -0.59 -13.55
CA THR A 252 7.89 0.78 -13.85
C THR A 252 7.91 1.57 -12.57
N LEU A 253 8.68 2.67 -12.54
CA LEU A 253 8.77 3.58 -11.41
C LEU A 253 8.27 4.98 -11.78
N SER A 254 7.63 5.65 -10.84
CA SER A 254 7.49 7.10 -10.87
C SER A 254 8.29 7.67 -9.70
N VAL A 255 9.45 8.24 -10.00
CA VAL A 255 10.29 8.93 -9.03
C VAL A 255 10.27 10.41 -9.38
N PHE A 256 9.90 11.26 -8.42
CA PHE A 256 9.92 12.70 -8.58
C PHE A 256 11.19 13.31 -7.95
N PHE A 257 12.39 12.87 -8.36
CA PHE A 257 13.62 13.68 -8.30
C PHE A 257 14.76 13.00 -9.07
N LEU A 258 15.66 13.84 -9.59
CA LEU A 258 16.78 13.54 -10.47
C LEU A 258 17.67 12.42 -9.91
N CYS A 259 17.81 11.34 -10.68
CA CYS A 259 18.80 10.27 -10.54
C CYS A 259 20.17 10.85 -10.10
N ILE A 260 20.50 10.74 -8.80
CA ILE A 260 21.72 11.33 -8.25
C ILE A 260 22.92 10.47 -8.68
N ILE A 261 23.60 10.96 -9.70
CA ILE A 261 25.06 11.10 -9.83
C ILE A 261 25.87 10.02 -9.06
N PHE A 262 26.24 8.95 -9.79
CA PHE A 262 27.24 7.87 -9.51
C PHE A 262 26.79 6.42 -9.23
N ARG A 263 25.52 6.05 -9.31
CA ARG A 263 25.11 4.63 -9.49
C ARG A 263 24.07 4.54 -10.61
N VAL A 264 24.52 4.18 -11.81
CA VAL A 264 23.73 4.34 -13.04
C VAL A 264 22.68 3.23 -13.13
N CYS A 265 21.42 3.58 -12.86
CA CYS A 265 20.25 2.94 -13.44
C CYS A 265 20.09 3.56 -14.84
N PRO A 266 20.47 2.87 -15.94
CA PRO A 266 20.52 3.51 -17.26
C PRO A 266 19.14 3.73 -17.89
N GLN A 267 18.06 3.26 -17.26
CA GLN A 267 16.70 3.29 -17.78
C GLN A 267 15.72 3.78 -16.70
N LEU A 268 14.62 4.43 -17.12
CA LEU A 268 13.48 4.76 -16.23
C LEU A 268 12.76 3.51 -15.68
N THR A 269 13.27 2.31 -15.97
CA THR A 269 12.62 1.01 -15.73
C THR A 269 13.40 0.11 -14.79
N CYS A 270 14.17 0.69 -13.85
CA CYS A 270 14.95 -0.09 -12.90
C CYS A 270 14.85 0.44 -11.47
N PHE A 271 14.71 -0.49 -10.52
CA PHE A 271 14.64 -0.24 -9.07
C PHE A 271 15.92 -0.74 -8.44
N LEU A 272 16.70 0.18 -7.88
CA LEU A 272 17.87 -0.14 -7.08
C LEU A 272 17.41 -0.37 -5.64
N SER A 273 17.94 -1.38 -4.97
CA SER A 273 17.74 -1.55 -3.54
C SER A 273 19.00 -2.06 -2.87
N ASP A 274 19.24 -1.60 -1.65
CA ASP A 274 20.35 -2.03 -0.79
C ASP A 274 19.82 -2.93 0.32
N LEU A 275 20.48 -4.07 0.53
CA LEU A 275 20.13 -5.06 1.56
C LEU A 275 20.81 -4.70 2.88
N TYR A 276 20.01 -4.57 3.92
CA TYR A 276 20.42 -4.44 5.32
C TYR A 276 19.93 -5.65 6.10
N ALA A 277 20.68 -6.07 7.13
CA ALA A 277 20.22 -7.17 7.96
C ALA A 277 20.73 -7.12 9.40
N GLY A 278 19.95 -7.71 10.30
CA GLY A 278 20.28 -7.92 11.71
C GLY A 278 19.19 -8.70 12.42
N GLN A 279 19.18 -8.69 13.75
CA GLN A 279 18.14 -9.36 14.54
C GLN A 279 17.27 -8.33 15.27
N ASN A 280 15.97 -8.59 15.32
CA ASN A 280 15.02 -7.83 16.15
C ASN A 280 14.91 -8.43 17.56
N ASP A 281 14.12 -7.80 18.43
CA ASP A 281 13.93 -8.24 19.82
C ASP A 281 13.21 -9.59 19.98
N LEU A 282 12.58 -10.08 18.90
CA LEU A 282 11.97 -11.41 18.83
C LEU A 282 12.95 -12.48 18.32
N GLU A 283 14.25 -12.15 18.23
CA GLU A 283 15.33 -12.99 17.71
C GLU A 283 15.17 -13.37 16.22
N GLN A 284 14.23 -12.75 15.52
CA GLN A 284 14.02 -12.95 14.09
C GLN A 284 15.15 -12.27 13.32
N TYR A 285 15.61 -12.91 12.26
CA TYR A 285 16.61 -12.31 11.39
C TYR A 285 15.91 -11.49 10.31
N VAL A 286 16.08 -10.17 10.38
CA VAL A 286 15.41 -9.19 9.52
C VAL A 286 16.30 -8.87 8.33
N LEU A 287 15.74 -8.94 7.13
CA LEU A 287 16.38 -8.61 5.86
C LEU A 287 15.58 -7.51 5.18
N THR A 288 16.14 -6.30 5.09
CA THR A 288 15.45 -5.15 4.50
C THR A 288 16.12 -4.71 3.22
N TRP A 289 15.39 -4.78 2.10
CA TRP A 289 15.76 -4.12 0.85
C TRP A 289 15.23 -2.69 0.85
N LEU A 290 16.12 -1.71 0.96
CA LEU A 290 15.75 -0.29 0.99
C LEU A 290 15.94 0.37 -0.38
N ALA A 291 14.89 1.00 -0.89
CA ALA A 291 14.97 1.89 -2.04
C ALA A 291 15.83 3.12 -1.71
N PRO A 292 16.78 3.53 -2.58
CA PRO A 292 17.66 4.68 -2.32
C PRO A 292 16.93 6.02 -2.40
N VAL A 293 15.71 6.02 -2.94
CA VAL A 293 14.84 7.18 -3.10
C VAL A 293 13.41 6.76 -2.80
N THR A 294 12.62 7.68 -2.25
CA THR A 294 11.18 7.49 -2.07
C THR A 294 10.53 7.10 -3.40
N THR A 295 9.89 5.92 -3.40
CA THR A 295 9.30 5.31 -4.58
C THR A 295 7.80 5.13 -4.34
N GLU A 296 7.02 6.14 -4.71
CA GLU A 296 5.56 6.17 -4.53
C GLU A 296 4.81 5.20 -5.44
N LYS A 297 5.38 4.93 -6.62
CA LYS A 297 4.82 4.01 -7.61
C LYS A 297 5.81 2.93 -7.96
N PHE A 298 5.39 1.68 -7.81
CA PHE A 298 6.16 0.51 -8.19
C PHE A 298 5.24 -0.48 -8.90
N SER A 299 5.63 -0.90 -10.10
CA SER A 299 4.98 -2.01 -10.79
C SER A 299 6.05 -2.96 -11.31
N GLY A 300 6.07 -4.21 -10.83
CA GLY A 300 7.07 -5.19 -11.24
C GLY A 300 7.19 -6.42 -10.34
N ASP A 301 8.15 -7.29 -10.67
CA ASP A 301 8.44 -8.54 -9.94
C ASP A 301 9.57 -8.35 -8.92
N ILE A 302 9.32 -8.69 -7.65
CA ILE A 302 10.31 -8.64 -6.57
C ILE A 302 10.98 -9.99 -6.30
N MET A 303 10.64 -11.06 -7.03
CA MET A 303 11.32 -12.36 -6.92
C MET A 303 12.85 -12.29 -7.05
N PRO A 304 13.46 -11.40 -7.88
CA PRO A 304 14.91 -11.29 -7.91
C PRO A 304 15.56 -10.86 -6.59
N LEU A 305 14.83 -10.19 -5.68
CA LEU A 305 15.31 -9.87 -4.33
C LEU A 305 15.44 -11.14 -3.48
N PHE A 306 14.48 -12.07 -3.59
CA PHE A 306 14.59 -13.39 -2.96
C PHE A 306 15.75 -14.19 -3.56
N THR A 307 15.86 -14.22 -4.89
CA THR A 307 16.96 -14.91 -5.58
C THR A 307 18.32 -14.43 -5.08
N ALA A 308 18.52 -13.11 -4.95
CA ALA A 308 19.75 -12.53 -4.42
C ALA A 308 20.09 -13.05 -3.01
N VAL A 309 19.11 -13.09 -2.10
CA VAL A 309 19.29 -13.61 -0.74
C VAL A 309 19.61 -15.11 -0.73
N LEU A 310 18.92 -15.90 -1.55
CA LEU A 310 19.15 -17.34 -1.66
C LEU A 310 20.52 -17.66 -2.27
N GLU A 311 20.96 -16.90 -3.26
CA GLU A 311 22.26 -17.07 -3.91
C GLU A 311 23.45 -16.63 -3.04
N ALA A 312 23.23 -15.74 -2.08
CA ALA A 312 24.25 -15.37 -1.10
C ALA A 312 24.74 -16.57 -0.26
N ASN A 313 23.93 -17.63 -0.15
CA ASN A 313 24.24 -18.88 0.55
C ASN A 313 24.80 -18.63 1.97
N ASN A 314 24.23 -17.64 2.66
CA ASN A 314 24.57 -17.30 4.02
C ASN A 314 23.79 -18.20 4.98
N ALA A 315 24.48 -18.84 5.92
CA ALA A 315 23.86 -19.76 6.88
C ALA A 315 22.85 -19.09 7.83
N THR A 316 22.86 -17.75 7.95
CA THR A 316 21.89 -16.99 8.75
C THR A 316 20.71 -16.45 7.93
N PHE A 317 20.67 -16.70 6.63
CA PHE A 317 19.61 -16.22 5.74
C PHE A 317 18.61 -17.35 5.43
N PRO A 318 17.39 -17.02 4.96
CA PRO A 318 16.46 -18.01 4.45
C PRO A 318 17.08 -18.89 3.35
N THR A 319 16.63 -20.13 3.30
CA THR A 319 16.98 -21.13 2.30
C THR A 319 15.80 -21.39 1.36
N SER A 320 16.05 -22.03 0.22
CA SER A 320 14.99 -22.33 -0.76
C SER A 320 13.93 -23.33 -0.25
N ASP A 321 14.19 -23.98 0.89
CA ASP A 321 13.25 -24.89 1.56
C ASP A 321 12.30 -24.20 2.53
N ASP A 322 12.59 -22.96 2.94
CA ASP A 322 11.72 -22.16 3.80
C ASP A 322 10.43 -21.75 3.08
N TYR A 323 9.41 -21.43 3.86
CA TYR A 323 8.10 -21.00 3.39
C TYR A 323 7.93 -19.50 3.54
N LEU A 324 7.50 -18.81 2.49
CA LEU A 324 6.81 -17.54 2.61
C LEU A 324 5.40 -17.82 3.12
N GLY A 325 5.04 -17.29 4.29
CA GLY A 325 3.73 -17.56 4.91
C GLY A 325 2.81 -16.36 5.06
N SER A 326 3.36 -15.15 5.17
CA SER A 326 2.59 -13.91 5.22
C SER A 326 3.24 -12.86 4.35
N LEU A 327 2.41 -12.06 3.68
CA LEU A 327 2.81 -10.87 2.91
C LEU A 327 1.85 -9.74 3.26
N GLN A 328 2.40 -8.63 3.71
CA GLN A 328 1.69 -7.44 4.16
C GLN A 328 2.30 -6.20 3.50
N MET A 329 1.52 -5.14 3.30
CA MET A 329 2.00 -3.83 2.85
C MET A 329 1.41 -2.76 3.76
N GLY A 330 2.23 -1.81 4.17
CA GLY A 330 1.83 -0.79 5.11
C GLY A 330 2.89 0.26 5.36
N SER A 331 2.74 0.96 6.47
CA SER A 331 3.67 2.00 6.93
C SER A 331 3.88 1.83 8.43
N GLU A 332 5.13 1.73 8.88
CA GLU A 332 5.44 1.80 10.30
C GLU A 332 5.39 3.27 10.75
N ALA A 333 4.60 3.54 11.78
CA ALA A 333 4.39 4.87 12.35
C ALA A 333 5.25 5.05 13.60
N PHE A 334 6.27 5.90 13.54
CA PHE A 334 7.20 6.14 14.64
C PHE A 334 6.82 7.41 15.41
N TYR A 335 6.74 8.54 14.71
CA TYR A 335 6.51 9.85 15.34
C TYR A 335 5.99 10.88 14.33
N SER A 336 5.08 11.76 14.78
CA SER A 336 4.82 13.03 14.10
C SER A 336 4.27 14.07 15.09
N ASN A 337 4.67 15.33 14.92
CA ASN A 337 4.14 16.43 15.74
C ASN A 337 2.78 16.98 15.25
N VAL A 338 2.28 16.47 14.12
CA VAL A 338 1.01 16.83 13.49
C VAL A 338 0.31 15.58 12.98
N ASN A 339 -0.98 15.70 12.64
CA ASN A 339 -1.65 14.64 11.89
C ASN A 339 -0.98 14.46 10.53
N VAL A 340 -0.81 13.22 10.13
CA VAL A 340 -0.36 12.80 8.81
C VAL A 340 -1.25 11.71 8.26
N THR A 341 -1.32 11.62 6.93
CA THR A 341 -2.13 10.62 6.24
C THR A 341 -1.28 9.87 5.22
N PHE A 342 -1.16 8.56 5.43
CA PHE A 342 -0.67 7.59 4.46
C PHE A 342 -1.85 7.13 3.60
N SER A 343 -1.70 7.08 2.28
CA SER A 343 -2.76 6.65 1.36
C SER A 343 -2.23 5.64 0.36
N VAL A 344 -3.03 4.63 0.05
CA VAL A 344 -2.72 3.58 -0.93
C VAL A 344 -3.91 3.46 -1.88
N PRO A 345 -3.96 4.29 -2.94
CA PRO A 345 -5.02 4.22 -3.95
C PRO A 345 -4.89 3.03 -4.90
N ALA A 346 -3.72 2.37 -4.98
CA ALA A 346 -3.58 1.15 -5.76
C ALA A 346 -2.66 0.16 -5.04
N PHE A 347 -3.16 -1.06 -4.85
CA PHE A 347 -2.37 -2.19 -4.39
C PHE A 347 -2.88 -3.47 -5.05
N SER A 348 -1.97 -4.25 -5.60
CA SER A 348 -2.25 -5.55 -6.21
C SER A 348 -1.05 -6.45 -6.07
N VAL A 349 -1.29 -7.73 -5.77
CA VAL A 349 -0.26 -8.76 -5.68
C VAL A 349 -0.69 -9.99 -6.45
N ASP A 350 0.23 -10.54 -7.24
CA ASP A 350 0.08 -11.84 -7.91
C ASP A 350 1.31 -12.72 -7.61
N LEU A 351 1.04 -13.91 -7.06
CA LEU A 351 2.01 -14.87 -6.49
C LEU A 351 1.91 -16.25 -7.16
#